data_AF-A0A8C2YR54-F1
#
_entry.id   AF-A0A8C2YR54-F1
#
_cell.length_a   1.000
_cell.length_b   1.000
_cell.length_c   1.000
_cell.angle_alpha   90.00
_cell.angle_beta   90.00
_cell.angle_gamma   90.00
#
_symmetry.space_group_name_H-M   'P 1'
#
loop_
_entity.id
_entity.type
_entity.pdbx_description
1 polymer ?
#
loop_
_entity_poly.entity_id
_entity_poly.type
_entity_poly.pdbx_seq_one_letter_code
_entity_poly.pdbx_strand_id
1 'polypeptide(L)'
;MIHATVATENEFFRVKVFDIKFKDKFTPKNVIAIANYVGDGFLEIYKSSSVSFVTADRKINISPTLIKNANATPKIRQLYSQTEGKCVNGIFMVCKVGLRGECIFYEIEDNTGKMEVLVHGRLTNIYCEEGDKLHLTCFELA
;
A
#
# COMPACT_ATOMS: atom_id res chain seq x y z
N MET A 1 -13.54 -3.33 3.40
CA MET A 1 -12.35 -2.46 3.50
C MET A 1 -11.97 -1.99 2.10
N ILE A 2 -11.47 -0.77 1.97
CA ILE A 2 -10.74 -0.30 0.78
C ILE A 2 -9.32 0.12 1.16
N HIS A 3 -8.40 0.07 0.19
CA HIS A 3 -7.07 0.66 0.31
C HIS A 3 -7.04 2.01 -0.41
N ALA A 4 -6.34 2.98 0.16
CA ALA A 4 -6.13 4.29 -0.45
C ALA A 4 -4.69 4.78 -0.25
N THR A 5 -4.31 5.76 -1.05
CA THR A 5 -3.08 6.54 -0.84
C THR A 5 -3.49 8.00 -0.70
N VAL A 6 -3.08 8.63 0.39
CA VAL A 6 -3.31 10.05 0.65
C VAL A 6 -1.96 10.75 0.74
N ALA A 7 -1.94 12.06 0.53
CA ALA A 7 -0.70 12.83 0.62
C ALA A 7 -0.95 14.19 1.24
N THR A 8 0.04 14.66 1.98
CA THR A 8 0.22 16.06 2.34
C THR A 8 1.09 16.72 1.27
N GLU A 9 1.53 17.96 1.52
CA GLU A 9 2.47 18.64 0.62
C GLU A 9 3.87 18.00 0.63
N ASN A 10 4.22 17.30 1.72
CA ASN A 10 5.58 16.82 1.96
C ASN A 10 5.73 15.29 1.86
N GLU A 11 4.68 14.53 2.19
CA GLU A 11 4.75 13.07 2.27
C GLU A 11 3.45 12.40 1.87
N PHE A 12 3.50 11.10 1.60
CA PHE A 12 2.33 10.29 1.29
C PHE A 12 2.20 9.14 2.28
N PHE A 13 0.96 8.70 2.48
CA PHE A 13 0.60 7.64 3.40
C PHE A 13 -0.27 6.60 2.72
N ARG A 14 -0.09 5.35 3.13
CA ARG A 14 -0.93 4.22 2.72
C ARG A 14 -2.01 4.03 3.78
N VAL A 15 -3.25 3.87 3.34
CA VAL A 15 -4.43 3.90 4.21
C VAL A 15 -5.25 2.63 4.03
N LYS A 16 -5.61 1.99 5.14
CA LYS A 16 -6.62 0.92 5.21
C LYS A 16 -7.91 1.51 5.77
N VAL A 17 -8.98 1.51 4.98
CA VAL A 17 -10.28 2.03 5.41
C VAL A 17 -11.21 0.86 5.68
N PHE A 18 -11.42 0.55 6.96
CA PHE A 18 -12.28 -0.53 7.40
C PHE A 18 -13.76 -0.12 7.41
N ASP A 19 -14.06 1.12 7.80
CA ASP A 19 -15.43 1.66 7.78
C ASP A 19 -15.78 2.20 6.40
N ILE A 20 -16.56 1.41 5.65
CA ILE A 20 -16.93 1.70 4.25
C ILE A 20 -17.81 2.96 4.11
N LYS A 21 -18.38 3.50 5.19
CA LYS A 21 -19.13 4.77 5.14
C LYS A 21 -18.26 5.93 4.67
N PHE A 22 -16.93 5.81 4.81
CA PHE A 22 -15.98 6.82 4.37
C PHE A 22 -15.54 6.66 2.91
N LYS A 23 -15.96 5.60 2.20
CA LYS A 23 -15.50 5.27 0.85
C LYS A 23 -15.52 6.47 -0.11
N ASP A 24 -16.63 7.21 -0.14
CA ASP A 24 -16.80 8.34 -1.07
C ASP A 24 -15.84 9.51 -0.78
N LYS A 25 -15.38 9.64 0.47
CA LYS A 25 -14.40 10.66 0.87
C LYS A 25 -13.02 10.39 0.30
N PHE A 26 -12.68 9.11 0.08
CA PHE A 26 -11.42 8.67 -0.51
C PHE A 26 -11.44 8.65 -2.06
N THR A 27 -12.40 9.33 -2.69
CA THR A 27 -12.36 9.57 -4.14
C THR A 27 -11.13 10.41 -4.50
N PRO A 28 -10.39 10.09 -5.59
CA PRO A 28 -9.19 10.82 -5.98
C PRO A 28 -9.45 12.33 -6.11
N LYS A 29 -8.46 13.14 -5.72
CA LYS A 29 -8.46 14.61 -5.71
C LYS A 29 -9.34 15.29 -4.66
N ASN A 30 -10.10 14.54 -3.86
CA ASN A 30 -10.74 15.12 -2.68
C ASN A 30 -9.70 15.54 -1.64
N VAL A 31 -9.94 16.70 -1.01
CA VAL A 31 -9.17 17.14 0.15
C VAL A 31 -9.97 16.78 1.40
N ILE A 32 -9.36 15.98 2.27
CA ILE A 32 -10.00 15.44 3.47
C ILE A 32 -9.14 15.70 4.72
N ALA A 33 -9.80 15.90 5.85
CA ALA A 33 -9.17 15.87 7.16
C ALA A 33 -9.43 14.50 7.80
N ILE A 34 -8.38 13.88 8.34
CA ILE A 34 -8.42 12.57 8.98
C ILE A 34 -7.94 12.75 10.42
N ALA A 35 -8.72 12.26 11.38
CA ALA A 35 -8.38 12.26 12.80
C ALA A 35 -8.75 10.94 13.47
N ASN A 36 -8.11 10.63 14.60
CA ASN A 36 -8.30 9.41 15.38
C ASN A 36 -8.09 8.13 14.52
N TYR A 37 -7.08 8.15 13.65
CA TYR A 37 -6.59 6.96 12.96
C TYR A 37 -5.63 6.18 13.86
N VAL A 38 -5.34 4.93 13.49
CA VAL A 38 -4.36 4.06 14.18
C VAL A 38 -3.21 3.73 13.23
N GLY A 39 -2.00 3.59 13.75
CA GLY A 39 -0.89 2.92 13.07
C GLY A 39 0.32 3.80 12.71
N ASP A 40 1.50 3.21 12.83
CA ASP A 40 2.81 3.85 12.57
C ASP A 40 3.42 3.48 11.20
N GLY A 41 2.84 2.49 10.50
CA GLY A 41 3.23 2.08 9.13
C GLY A 41 2.10 2.22 8.09
N PHE A 42 0.85 2.17 8.53
CA PHE A 42 -0.37 2.39 7.76
C PHE A 42 -1.28 3.31 8.56
N LEU A 43 -2.04 4.17 7.88
CA LEU A 43 -3.17 4.85 8.52
C LEU A 43 -4.38 3.93 8.47
N GLU A 44 -4.81 3.44 9.61
CA GLU A 44 -5.98 2.58 9.73
C GLU A 44 -7.19 3.39 10.19
N ILE A 45 -8.24 3.38 9.36
CA ILE A 45 -9.47 4.14 9.56
C ILE A 45 -10.58 3.20 10.00
N TYR A 46 -11.02 3.40 11.23
CA TYR A 46 -12.07 2.61 11.89
C TYR A 46 -13.34 3.42 12.08
N LYS A 47 -14.35 2.79 12.68
CA LYS A 47 -15.63 3.43 12.98
C LYS A 47 -15.49 4.63 13.93
N SER A 48 -14.52 4.59 14.84
CA SER A 48 -14.16 5.65 15.79
C SER A 48 -13.35 6.79 15.17
N SER A 49 -12.79 6.60 13.97
CA SER A 49 -12.06 7.63 13.24
C SER A 49 -13.01 8.69 12.69
N SER A 50 -12.48 9.89 12.47
CA SER A 50 -13.20 10.99 11.82
C SER A 50 -12.57 11.28 10.45
N VAL A 51 -13.40 11.33 9.42
CA VAL A 51 -13.01 11.75 8.06
C VAL A 51 -14.02 12.77 7.57
N SER A 52 -13.58 13.98 7.28
CA SER A 52 -14.41 15.08 6.78
C SER A 52 -13.82 15.70 5.52
N PHE A 53 -14.65 16.30 4.68
CA PHE A 53 -14.16 17.14 3.59
C PHE A 53 -13.56 18.42 4.16
N VAL A 54 -12.48 18.87 3.54
CA VAL A 54 -11.97 20.23 3.78
C VAL A 54 -12.63 21.16 2.77
N THR A 55 -12.93 22.37 3.22
CA THR A 55 -13.51 23.44 2.39
C THR A 55 -12.65 23.73 1.16
N ALA A 56 -13.30 24.12 0.06
CA ALA A 56 -12.70 24.27 -1.27
C ALA A 56 -11.63 25.39 -1.37
N ASP A 57 -11.55 26.25 -0.35
CA ASP A 57 -10.55 27.30 -0.20
C ASP A 57 -9.16 26.75 0.17
N ARG A 58 -9.08 25.59 0.85
CA ARG A 58 -7.80 24.98 1.19
C ARG A 58 -7.22 24.22 0.00
N LYS A 59 -6.39 24.90 -0.79
CA LYS A 59 -5.56 24.26 -1.81
C LYS A 59 -4.37 23.57 -1.14
N ILE A 60 -4.29 22.25 -1.28
CA ILE A 60 -3.08 21.49 -0.98
C ILE A 60 -2.30 21.33 -2.28
N ASN A 61 -1.07 21.82 -2.32
CA ASN A 61 -0.24 21.70 -3.53
C ASN A 61 0.73 20.52 -3.40
N ILE A 62 0.36 19.38 -3.99
CA ILE A 62 1.17 18.18 -3.97
C ILE A 62 2.15 18.22 -5.14
N SER A 63 3.46 18.13 -4.85
CA SER A 63 4.46 18.14 -5.91
C SER A 63 4.27 16.96 -6.88
N PRO A 64 4.47 17.15 -8.20
CA PRO A 64 4.40 16.05 -9.17
C PRO A 64 5.38 14.91 -8.85
N THR A 65 6.53 15.23 -8.27
CA THR A 65 7.51 14.25 -7.80
C THR A 65 6.96 13.38 -6.68
N LEU A 66 6.26 13.96 -5.70
CA LEU A 66 5.65 13.20 -4.62
C LEU A 66 4.56 12.26 -5.14
N ILE A 67 3.71 12.73 -6.07
CA ILE A 67 2.70 11.88 -6.73
C ILE A 67 3.37 10.73 -7.48
N LYS A 68 4.46 11.00 -8.20
CA LYS A 68 5.22 9.96 -8.91
C LYS A 68 5.78 8.93 -7.93
N ASN A 69 6.36 9.38 -6.82
CA ASN A 69 6.94 8.50 -5.81
C ASN A 69 5.87 7.64 -5.10
N ALA A 70 4.70 8.21 -4.82
CA ALA A 70 3.58 7.48 -4.23
C ALA A 70 3.03 6.36 -5.13
N ASN A 71 3.21 6.46 -6.44
CA ASN A 71 2.77 5.47 -7.43
C ASN A 71 3.92 4.56 -7.93
N ALA A 72 5.16 4.80 -7.51
CA ALA A 72 6.30 4.02 -7.94
C ALA A 72 6.38 2.69 -7.18
N THR A 73 6.78 1.63 -7.89
CA THR A 73 7.26 0.38 -7.26
C THR A 73 8.61 0.66 -6.58
N PRO A 74 8.76 0.43 -5.27
CA PRO A 74 10.05 0.55 -4.60
C PRO A 74 11.02 -0.51 -5.11
N LYS A 75 12.32 -0.18 -5.16
CA LYS A 75 13.34 -1.17 -5.54
C LYS A 75 13.54 -2.18 -4.43
N ILE A 76 13.73 -3.45 -4.78
CA ILE A 76 13.93 -4.52 -3.79
C ILE A 76 15.10 -4.21 -2.85
N ARG A 77 16.22 -3.69 -3.37
CA ARG A 77 17.34 -3.25 -2.53
C ARG A 77 16.94 -2.20 -1.49
N GLN A 78 16.00 -1.31 -1.82
CA GLN A 78 15.52 -0.29 -0.87
C GLN A 78 14.68 -0.92 0.24
N LEU A 79 13.92 -1.98 -0.05
CA LEU A 79 13.11 -2.67 0.95
C LEU A 79 13.98 -3.28 2.06
N TYR A 80 15.13 -3.87 1.72
CA TYR A 80 16.08 -4.38 2.72
C TYR A 80 16.62 -3.34 3.71
N SER A 81 16.56 -2.05 3.35
CA SER A 81 17.02 -0.95 4.21
C SER A 81 15.88 -0.24 4.96
N GLN A 82 14.63 -0.66 4.76
CA GLN A 82 13.47 -0.06 5.42
C GLN A 82 13.22 -0.69 6.77
N THR A 83 12.54 0.06 7.65
CA THR A 83 12.09 -0.43 8.95
C THR A 83 10.96 -1.45 8.76
N GLU A 84 10.97 -2.49 9.59
CA GLU A 84 9.86 -3.43 9.73
C GLU A 84 8.51 -2.70 9.95
N GLY A 85 7.42 -3.32 9.52
CA GLY A 85 6.06 -2.79 9.63
C GLY A 85 5.68 -1.77 8.55
N LYS A 86 6.58 -1.43 7.62
CA LYS A 86 6.24 -0.52 6.51
C LYS A 86 5.35 -1.17 5.47
N CYS A 87 4.42 -0.36 4.96
CA CYS A 87 3.54 -0.73 3.86
C CYS A 87 4.26 -0.69 2.51
N VAL A 88 4.23 -1.82 1.81
CA VAL A 88 4.71 -1.96 0.44
C VAL A 88 3.53 -2.06 -0.52
N ASN A 89 3.50 -1.13 -1.47
CA ASN A 89 2.72 -1.24 -2.70
C ASN A 89 3.70 -1.30 -3.87
N GLY A 90 3.40 -2.09 -4.88
CA GLY A 90 4.24 -2.15 -6.07
C GLY A 90 3.85 -3.28 -7.00
N ILE A 91 4.45 -3.26 -8.18
CA ILE A 91 4.32 -4.29 -9.19
C ILE A 91 5.67 -4.97 -9.33
N PHE A 92 5.74 -6.26 -8.99
CA PHE A 92 6.98 -7.04 -9.00
C PHE A 92 6.84 -8.27 -9.89
N MET A 93 7.92 -8.64 -10.58
CA MET A 93 7.96 -9.85 -11.39
C MET A 93 8.18 -11.05 -10.48
N VAL A 94 7.44 -12.13 -10.71
CA VAL A 94 7.61 -13.41 -10.00
C VAL A 94 8.62 -14.25 -10.76
N CYS A 95 9.69 -14.68 -10.08
CA CYS A 95 10.69 -15.58 -10.66
C CYS A 95 10.58 -17.01 -10.12
N LYS A 96 9.90 -17.22 -8.99
CA LYS A 96 9.64 -18.55 -8.44
C LYS A 96 8.37 -18.59 -7.62
N VAL A 97 7.62 -19.68 -7.72
CA VAL A 97 6.45 -19.95 -6.85
C VAL A 97 6.71 -21.21 -6.02
N GLY A 98 6.50 -21.12 -4.71
CA GLY A 98 6.64 -22.22 -3.78
C GLY A 98 5.43 -22.38 -2.87
N LEU A 99 5.15 -23.61 -2.46
CA LEU A 99 4.12 -23.93 -1.47
C LEU A 99 4.77 -24.38 -0.16
N ARG A 100 4.25 -23.90 0.96
CA ARG A 100 4.65 -24.37 2.29
C ARG A 100 3.43 -24.46 3.19
N GLY A 101 2.89 -25.66 3.31
CA GLY A 101 1.61 -25.88 4.00
C GLY A 101 0.47 -25.15 3.29
N GLU A 102 -0.28 -24.34 4.04
CA GLU A 102 -1.39 -23.54 3.51
C GLU A 102 -0.95 -22.17 2.95
N CYS A 103 0.36 -21.90 2.89
CA CYS A 103 0.91 -20.63 2.42
C CYS A 103 1.58 -20.78 1.05
N ILE A 104 1.57 -19.69 0.27
CA ILE A 104 2.32 -19.56 -0.99
C ILE A 104 3.43 -18.54 -0.81
N PHE A 105 4.61 -18.84 -1.35
CA PHE A 105 5.77 -17.98 -1.39
C PHE A 105 6.04 -17.60 -2.84
N TYR A 106 6.05 -16.31 -3.12
CA TYR A 106 6.49 -15.79 -4.41
C TYR A 106 7.87 -15.19 -4.23
N GLU A 107 8.88 -15.77 -4.87
CA GLU A 107 10.15 -15.07 -5.04
C GLU A 107 9.92 -14.01 -6.12
N ILE A 108 10.06 -12.75 -5.72
CA ILE A 108 9.98 -11.60 -6.60
C ILE A 108 11.37 -11.06 -6.91
N GLU A 109 11.55 -10.54 -8.12
CA GLU A 109 12.83 -9.97 -8.54
C GLU A 109 12.70 -8.65 -9.30
N ASP A 110 13.75 -7.83 -9.17
CA ASP A 110 14.01 -6.67 -10.01
C ASP A 110 15.53 -6.55 -10.27
N ASN A 111 15.94 -5.53 -11.02
CA ASN A 111 17.35 -5.31 -11.35
C ASN A 111 18.25 -4.96 -10.14
N THR A 112 17.71 -4.93 -8.92
CA THR A 112 18.40 -4.58 -7.68
C THR A 112 18.44 -5.72 -6.67
N GLY A 113 17.69 -6.81 -6.87
CA GLY A 113 17.73 -7.98 -6.00
C GLY A 113 16.51 -8.88 -6.12
N LYS A 114 16.39 -9.79 -5.16
CA LYS A 114 15.26 -10.72 -4.98
C LYS A 114 14.69 -10.57 -3.57
N MET A 115 13.41 -10.88 -3.37
CA MET A 115 12.75 -10.90 -2.07
C MET A 115 11.61 -11.92 -2.08
N GLU A 116 11.24 -12.47 -0.93
CA GLU A 116 10.10 -13.38 -0.82
C GLU A 116 8.85 -12.63 -0.38
N VAL A 117 7.72 -12.95 -1.01
CA VAL A 117 6.39 -12.50 -0.60
C VAL A 117 5.62 -13.71 -0.11
N LEU A 118 5.30 -13.71 1.18
CA LEU A 118 4.46 -14.71 1.81
C LEU A 118 2.99 -14.32 1.72
N VAL A 119 2.16 -15.17 1.14
CA VAL A 119 0.71 -15.03 1.17
C VAL A 119 0.05 -16.21 1.88
N HIS A 120 -1.04 -15.91 2.59
CA HIS A 120 -1.84 -16.89 3.32
C HIS A 120 -3.32 -16.50 3.29
N GLY A 121 -4.19 -17.41 3.77
CA GLY A 121 -5.63 -17.20 3.81
C GLY A 121 -6.23 -16.97 2.42
N ARG A 122 -7.17 -16.04 2.27
CA ARG A 122 -7.89 -15.83 0.99
C ARG A 122 -7.01 -15.48 -0.22
N LEU A 123 -5.78 -15.00 0.00
CA LEU A 123 -4.87 -14.59 -1.08
C LEU A 123 -4.19 -15.78 -1.77
N THR A 124 -4.25 -16.98 -1.20
CA THR A 124 -3.68 -18.20 -1.80
C THR A 124 -4.49 -18.73 -2.98
N ASN A 125 -5.71 -18.22 -3.18
CA ASN A 125 -6.58 -18.56 -4.31
C ASN A 125 -6.28 -17.74 -5.58
N ILE A 126 -5.28 -16.85 -5.54
CA ILE A 126 -4.87 -16.06 -6.70
C ILE A 126 -3.95 -16.91 -7.57
N TYR A 127 -4.33 -17.07 -8.84
CA TYR A 127 -3.48 -17.71 -9.84
C TYR A 127 -2.38 -16.74 -10.27
N CYS A 128 -1.13 -17.15 -10.10
CA CYS A 128 0.06 -16.42 -10.50
C CYS A 128 1.22 -17.41 -10.65
N GLU A 129 1.90 -17.37 -11.79
CA GLU A 129 2.99 -18.28 -12.14
C GLU A 129 4.33 -17.54 -12.31
N GLU A 130 5.39 -18.29 -12.59
CA GLU A 130 6.70 -17.72 -12.92
C GLU A 130 6.61 -16.89 -14.21
N GLY A 131 7.18 -15.68 -14.19
CA GLY A 131 7.09 -14.70 -15.28
C GLY A 131 5.92 -13.72 -15.15
N ASP A 132 4.93 -14.00 -14.30
CA ASP A 132 3.84 -13.06 -14.05
C ASP A 132 4.28 -11.86 -13.21
N LYS A 133 3.41 -10.85 -13.12
CA LYS A 133 3.60 -9.68 -12.28
C LYS A 133 2.57 -9.63 -11.16
N LEU A 134 3.05 -9.63 -9.92
CA LEU A 134 2.22 -9.40 -8.74
C LEU A 134 2.04 -7.91 -8.50
N HIS A 135 0.78 -7.47 -8.52
CA HIS A 135 0.41 -6.14 -8.04
C HIS A 135 0.08 -6.20 -6.56
N LEU A 136 1.08 -5.89 -5.73
CA LEU A 136 0.95 -5.86 -4.28
C LEU A 136 0.34 -4.53 -3.84
N THR A 137 -0.71 -4.63 -3.05
CA THR A 137 -1.31 -3.47 -2.37
C THR A 137 -1.42 -3.80 -0.90
N CYS A 138 -0.81 -2.95 -0.06
CA CYS A 138 -0.93 -2.98 1.38
C CYS A 138 -0.26 -4.20 2.05
N PHE A 139 0.87 -4.66 1.50
CA PHE A 139 1.68 -5.71 2.09
C PHE A 139 2.62 -5.14 3.16
N GLU A 140 2.86 -5.90 4.21
CA GLU A 140 3.76 -5.51 5.30
C GLU A 140 5.16 -6.05 5.03
N LEU A 141 6.16 -5.20 5.23
CA LEU A 141 7.57 -5.60 5.26
C LEU A 141 7.90 -6.13 6.65
N ALA A 142 8.31 -7.40 6.72
CA ALA A 142 8.65 -8.11 7.96
C ALA A 142 10.12 -8.53 7.98
#